data_AF-A0A7U3GRG2-F1
#
_entry.id   AF-A0A7U3GRG2-F1
#
_cell.length_a   1.000
_cell.length_b   1.000
_cell.length_c   1.000
_cell.angle_alpha   90.00
_cell.angle_beta   90.00
_cell.angle_gamma   90.00
#
_symmetry.space_group_name_H-M   'P 1'
#
loop_
_entity.id
_entity.type
_entity.pdbx_description
1 polymer ?
#
loop_
_entity_poly.entity_id
_entity_poly.type
_entity_poly.pdbx_seq_one_letter_code
_entity_poly.pdbx_strand_id
1 'polypeptide(L)' 'MNDQIDLRPLKSKALKIGGPFRDVVVSQPDIISREDYLAKAGDWLRLLQIAEETSQK' A
#
# COMPACT_ATOMS: atom_id res chain seq x y z
N MET A 1 -4.21 6.80 -22.91
CA MET A 1 -4.75 5.79 -21.97
C MET A 1 -4.54 6.35 -20.58
N ASN A 2 -5.56 6.36 -19.71
CA ASN A 2 -5.44 6.91 -18.35
C ASN A 2 -4.74 5.85 -17.48
N ASP A 3 -3.42 5.73 -17.62
CA ASP A 3 -2.59 4.79 -16.87
C ASP A 3 -2.26 5.32 -15.47
N GLN A 4 -3.26 5.90 -14.82
CA GLN A 4 -3.16 6.46 -13.47
C GLN A 4 -4.09 5.72 -12.53
N ILE A 5 -3.60 5.44 -11.33
CA ILE A 5 -4.32 4.76 -10.26
C ILE A 5 -4.48 5.73 -9.11
N ASP A 6 -5.72 5.88 -8.66
CA ASP A 6 -6.05 6.60 -7.43
C ASP A 6 -5.77 5.72 -6.22
N LEU A 7 -4.82 6.14 -5.39
CA LEU A 7 -4.42 5.46 -4.17
C LEU A 7 -5.26 5.84 -2.95
N ARG A 8 -6.13 6.86 -3.01
CA ARG A 8 -6.94 7.28 -1.85
C ARG A 8 -7.76 6.13 -1.22
N PRO A 9 -8.38 5.22 -2.00
CA PRO A 9 -9.05 4.05 -1.43
C PRO A 9 -8.08 3.12 -0.69
N LEU A 10 -6.87 2.91 -1.22
CA LEU A 10 -5.85 2.06 -0.60
C LEU A 10 -5.30 2.71 0.68
N LYS A 11 -5.03 4.02 0.66
CA LYS A 11 -4.60 4.78 1.84
C LYS A 11 -5.63 4.73 2.96
N SER A 12 -6.92 4.87 2.64
CA SER A 12 -7.99 4.73 3.64
C SER A 12 -8.01 3.35 4.30
N LYS A 13 -7.78 2.27 3.53
CA LYS A 13 -7.62 0.92 4.08
C LYS A 13 -6.35 0.80 4.93
N ALA A 14 -5.24 1.36 4.47
CA ALA A 14 -3.96 1.31 5.16
C ALA A 14 -4.01 1.99 6.54
N LEU A 15 -4.75 3.09 6.68
CA LEU A 15 -4.99 3.73 7.98
C LEU A 15 -5.70 2.81 8.98
N LYS A 16 -6.55 1.88 8.53
CA LYS A 16 -7.24 0.91 9.41
C LYS A 16 -6.34 -0.24 9.84
N ILE A 17 -5.40 -0.64 8.99
CA ILE A 17 -4.47 -1.75 9.25
C ILE A 17 -3.30 -1.28 10.14
N GLY A 18 -2.74 -0.10 9.88
CA GLY A 18 -1.61 0.42 10.62
C GLY A 18 -0.26 -0.19 10.22
N GLY A 19 0.75 0.02 11.07
CA GLY A 19 2.09 -0.56 10.91
C GLY A 19 2.88 -0.10 9.69
N PRO A 20 3.94 -0.84 9.31
CA PRO A 20 4.84 -0.46 8.20
C PRO A 20 4.14 -0.31 6.85
N PHE A 21 3.10 -1.12 6.59
CA PHE A 21 2.29 -1.00 5.38
C PHE A 21 1.60 0.38 5.30
N ARG A 22 1.01 0.85 6.41
CA ARG A 22 0.41 2.19 6.48
C ARG A 22 1.41 3.27 6.13
N ASP A 23 2.57 3.27 6.78
CA ASP A 23 3.54 4.35 6.65
C ASP A 23 4.04 4.47 5.21
N VAL A 24 4.30 3.32 4.56
CA VAL A 24 4.74 3.29 3.17
C VAL A 24 3.63 3.73 2.21
N VAL A 25 2.41 3.23 2.35
CA VAL A 25 1.30 3.55 1.42
C VAL A 25 0.85 5.00 1.55
N VAL A 26 0.80 5.56 2.76
CA VAL A 26 0.37 6.95 2.98
C VAL A 26 1.39 7.95 2.44
N SER A 27 2.68 7.60 2.42
CA SER A 27 3.74 8.46 1.86
C SER A 27 3.72 8.60 0.34
N GLN A 28 3.01 7.73 -0.38
CA GLN A 28 2.90 7.81 -1.83
C GLN A 28 2.04 9.01 -2.27
N PRO A 29 2.17 9.51 -3.51
CA PRO A 29 1.20 10.44 -4.08
C PRO A 29 -0.22 9.84 -4.13
N ASP A 30 -1.25 10.69 -4.16
CA ASP A 30 -2.65 10.21 -4.29
C ASP A 30 -2.95 9.59 -5.65
N ILE A 31 -2.21 10.00 -6.69
CA ILE A 31 -2.32 9.46 -8.03
C ILE A 31 -0.93 9.01 -8.47
N ILE A 32 -0.79 7.75 -8.87
CA ILE A 32 0.46 7.19 -9.39
C ILE A 32 0.23 6.50 -10.72
N SER A 33 1.29 6.24 -11.49
CA SER A 33 1.16 5.46 -12.71
C SER A 33 0.83 4.00 -12.41
N ARG A 34 0.19 3.31 -13.36
CA ARG A 34 -0.05 1.86 -13.28
C ARG A 34 1.26 1.09 -13.12
N GLU A 35 2.31 1.50 -13.83
CA GLU A 35 3.63 0.86 -13.76
C GLU A 35 4.24 0.99 -12.36
N ASP A 36 4.24 2.21 -11.80
CA ASP A 36 4.71 2.46 -10.43
C ASP A 36 3.92 1.66 -9.40
N TYR A 37 2.61 1.53 -9.60
CA TYR A 37 1.75 0.73 -8.73
C TYR A 37 2.18 -0.74 -8.74
N LEU A 38 2.36 -1.32 -9.93
CA LEU A 38 2.74 -2.73 -10.07
C LEU A 38 4.14 -3.00 -9.51
N ALA A 39 5.09 -2.09 -9.73
CA ALA A 39 6.44 -2.20 -9.19
C ALA A 39 6.44 -2.23 -7.65
N LYS A 40 5.57 -1.43 -7.01
CA LYS A 40 5.51 -1.30 -5.54
C LYS A 40 4.55 -2.28 -4.86
N ALA A 41 3.57 -2.83 -5.58
CA ALA A 41 2.53 -3.68 -5.00
C ALA A 41 3.09 -4.95 -4.33
N GLY A 42 4.18 -5.52 -4.87
CA GLY A 42 4.85 -6.68 -4.28
C GLY A 42 5.41 -6.39 -2.89
N ASP A 43 6.09 -5.25 -2.72
CA ASP A 43 6.64 -4.83 -1.44
C ASP A 43 5.54 -4.56 -0.42
N TRP A 44 4.46 -3.90 -0.83
CA TRP A 44 3.31 -3.64 0.03
C TRP A 44 2.65 -4.94 0.52
N LEU A 45 2.51 -5.94 -0.35
CA LEU A 45 1.98 -7.25 0.03
C LEU A 45 2.87 -7.94 1.06
N ARG A 46 4.20 -7.87 0.90
CA ARG A 46 5.16 -8.42 1.86
C ARG A 46 5.04 -7.74 3.23
N LEU A 47 4.87 -6.41 3.26
CA LEU A 47 4.68 -5.67 4.52
C LEU A 47 3.39 -6.07 5.24
N LEU A 48 2.31 -6.35 4.49
CA LEU A 48 1.06 -6.86 5.06
C LEU A 48 1.24 -8.24 5.68
N GLN A 49 1.93 -9.16 5.00
CA GLN A 49 2.21 -10.50 5.52
C GLN A 49 3.01 -10.45 6.82
N ILE A 50 4.05 -9.61 6.89
CA ILE A 50 4.84 -9.42 8.12
C ILE A 50 3.95 -8.88 9.26
N ALA A 51 3.04 -7.95 8.96
CA ALA A 51 2.11 -7.41 9.97
C ALA A 51 1.12 -8.46 10.48
N GLU A 52 0.63 -9.35 9.62
CA GLU A 52 -0.22 -10.47 9.99
C GLU A 52 0.53 -11.51 10.84
N GLU A 53 1.74 -11.90 10.44
CA GLU A 53 2.59 -12.84 11.18
C GLU A 53 2.94 -12.34 12.59
N THR A 54 3.13 -11.03 12.74
CA THR A 54 3.45 -10.41 14.04
C THR A 54 2.22 -10.30 14.94
N SER A 55 1.00 -10.22 14.37
CA SER A 55 -0.25 -10.09 15.12
C SER A 55 -0.80 -11.42 15.64
N GLN A 56 -0.29 -12.56 15.17
CA GLN A 56 -0.70 -13.91 15.60
C GLN A 56 0.19 -14.53 16.71
N LYS A 57 1.20 -13.79 17.19
CA LYS A 57 2.03 -14.18 18.35
C LYS A 57 1.64 -13.38 19.58
#